data_AF-A0A7V2XI29-F1
#
_entry.id   AF-A0A7V2XI29-F1
#
_cell.length_a   1.000
_cell.length_b   1.000
_cell.length_c   1.000
_cell.angle_alpha   90.00
_cell.angle_beta   90.00
_cell.angle_gamma   90.00
#
_symmetry.space_group_name_H-M   'P 1'
#
loop_
_entity.id
_entity.type
_entity.pdbx_description
1 polymer ?
#
loop_
_entity_poly.entity_id
_entity_poly.type
_entity_poly.pdbx_seq_one_letter_code
_entity_poly.pdbx_strand_id
1 'polypeptide(L)' 'MAIIPQKHLFRWEDVDRLGDLERFRLVISALPDEPLMVVLEKERGHGRNDYPVRAMWNSLLAGVVFQHPSVA' A
#
# COMPACT_ATOMS: atom_id res chain seq x y z
N MET A 1 -39.26 -1.42 22.09
CA MET A 1 -38.48 -2.04 20.99
C MET A 1 -37.01 -1.82 21.31
N ALA A 2 -36.27 -2.88 21.64
CA ALA A 2 -34.86 -2.74 22.00
C ALA A 2 -34.03 -2.62 20.72
N ILE A 3 -33.27 -1.54 20.58
CA ILE A 3 -32.32 -1.38 19.49
C ILE A 3 -31.04 -2.11 19.91
N ILE A 4 -30.68 -3.18 19.18
CA ILE A 4 -29.39 -3.85 19.36
C ILE A 4 -28.39 -3.15 18.45
N PRO A 5 -27.40 -2.41 18.98
CA PRO A 5 -26.40 -1.77 18.16
C PRO A 5 -25.55 -2.83 17.44
N GLN A 6 -25.72 -2.94 16.13
CA GLN A 6 -24.85 -3.72 15.25
C GLN A 6 -23.49 -3.01 15.16
N LYS A 7 -22.53 -3.46 15.96
CA LYS A 7 -21.14 -3.01 15.85
C LYS A 7 -20.49 -3.76 14.69
N HIS A 8 -20.05 -3.02 13.69
CA HIS A 8 -19.24 -3.58 12.61
C HIS A 8 -17.81 -3.77 13.11
N LEU A 9 -17.22 -4.94 12.83
CA LEU A 9 -15.84 -5.25 13.25
C LEU A 9 -14.80 -4.54 12.38
N PHE A 10 -15.09 -4.37 11.09
CA PHE A 10 -14.27 -3.64 10.12
C PHE A 10 -15.18 -2.85 9.18
N ARG A 11 -14.87 -1.57 8.99
CA ARG A 11 -15.60 -0.68 8.08
C ARG A 11 -14.61 0.02 7.17
N TRP A 12 -14.99 0.15 5.90
CA TRP A 12 -14.20 0.91 4.95
C TRP A 12 -14.08 2.38 5.38
N GLU A 13 -15.15 2.94 5.95
CA GLU A 13 -15.15 4.33 6.43
C GLU A 13 -14.10 4.60 7.51
N ASP A 14 -13.71 3.58 8.28
CA ASP A 14 -12.67 3.72 9.31
C ASP A 14 -11.27 3.83 8.70
N VAL A 15 -11.06 3.24 7.51
CA VAL A 15 -9.81 3.35 6.74
C VAL A 15 -9.82 4.61 5.88
N ASP A 16 -10.93 4.91 5.21
CA ASP A 16 -11.09 6.06 4.32
C ASP A 16 -10.91 7.41 5.05
N ARG A 17 -11.28 7.46 6.33
CA ARG A 17 -11.07 8.63 7.20
C ARG A 17 -9.63 8.88 7.60
N LEU A 18 -8.74 7.90 7.44
CA LEU A 18 -7.32 8.06 7.79
C LEU A 18 -6.64 8.97 6.77
N GLY A 19 -5.57 9.65 7.21
CA GLY A 19 -4.73 10.41 6.29
C GLY A 19 -4.05 9.50 5.27
N ASP A 20 -3.75 10.02 4.08
CA ASP A 20 -3.13 9.26 2.98
C ASP A 20 -1.87 8.49 3.43
N LEU A 21 -0.99 9.15 4.19
CA LEU A 21 0.23 8.54 4.71
C LEU A 21 -0.05 7.43 5.74
N GLU A 22 -1.12 7.55 6.52
CA GLU A 22 -1.53 6.52 7.48
C GLU A 22 -2.11 5.31 6.76
N ARG A 23 -2.95 5.52 5.75
CA ARG A 23 -3.43 4.43 4.87
C ARG A 23 -2.26 3.73 4.20
N PHE A 24 -1.28 4.49 3.72
CA PHE A 24 -0.08 3.92 3.11
C PHE A 24 0.74 3.08 4.09
N ARG A 25 0.95 3.56 5.32
CA ARG A 25 1.61 2.80 6.39
C ARG A 25 0.87 1.49 6.72
N LEU A 26 -0.46 1.51 6.75
CA LEU A 26 -1.25 0.29 6.94
C LEU A 26 -1.03 -0.72 5.82
N VAL A 27 -1.04 -0.27 4.57
CA VAL A 27 -0.81 -1.15 3.41
C VAL A 27 0.59 -1.77 3.47
N ILE A 28 1.65 -0.99 3.62
CA ILE A 28 3.03 -1.53 3.60
C ILE A 28 3.35 -2.41 4.81
N SER A 29 2.64 -2.23 5.93
CA SER A 29 2.84 -3.08 7.12
C SER A 29 2.06 -4.40 7.05
N ALA A 30 0.98 -4.45 6.27
CA ALA A 30 0.14 -5.64 6.12
C ALA A 30 0.47 -6.47 4.86
N LEU A 31 1.10 -5.86 3.85
CA LEU A 31 1.36 -6.52 2.57
C LEU A 31 2.57 -7.48 2.68
N PRO A 32 2.41 -8.78 2.35
CA PRO A 32 3.51 -9.74 2.39
C PRO A 32 4.31 -9.71 1.06
N ASP A 33 4.84 -8.55 0.69
CA ASP A 33 5.54 -8.33 -0.58
C ASP A 33 7.03 -8.71 -0.57
N GLU A 34 7.59 -9.03 0.60
CA GLU A 34 9.00 -9.42 0.75
C GLU A 34 9.45 -10.52 -0.22
N PRO A 35 8.71 -11.64 -0.41
CA PRO A 35 9.13 -12.68 -1.36
C PRO A 35 9.18 -12.16 -2.80
N LEU A 36 8.27 -11.24 -3.17
CA LEU A 36 8.27 -10.61 -4.48
C LEU A 36 9.48 -9.68 -4.62
N MET A 37 9.81 -8.89 -3.60
CA MET A 37 10.96 -7.98 -3.61
C MET A 37 12.26 -8.74 -3.84
N VAL A 38 12.46 -9.86 -3.14
CA VAL A 38 13.65 -10.73 -3.31
C VAL A 38 13.78 -11.24 -4.74
N VAL A 39 12.67 -11.70 -5.34
CA VAL A 39 12.68 -12.17 -6.73
C VAL A 39 13.02 -11.04 -7.70
N LEU A 40 12.36 -9.88 -7.56
CA LEU A 40 12.60 -8.73 -8.45
C LEU A 40 14.03 -8.19 -8.33
N GLU A 41 14.59 -8.17 -7.11
CA GLU A 41 15.98 -7.76 -6.87
C GLU A 41 16.97 -8.73 -7.53
N LYS A 42 16.70 -10.03 -7.50
CA LYS A 42 17.52 -11.05 -8.15
C LYS A 42 17.45 -10.98 -9.67
N GLU A 43 16.26 -10.78 -10.24
CA GLU A 43 16.03 -10.75 -11.69
C GLU A 43 16.44 -9.43 -12.35
N ARG A 44 16.75 -8.38 -11.56
CA ARG A 44 17.02 -7.03 -12.04
C ARG A 44 18.10 -6.91 -13.13
N GLY A 45 19.08 -7.80 -13.14
CA GLY A 45 20.18 -7.79 -14.11
C GLY A 45 21.03 -6.52 -14.05
N HIS A 46 21.51 -6.04 -15.22
CA HIS A 46 22.52 -4.97 -15.34
C HIS A 46 22.01 -3.66 -15.97
N GLY A 47 20.69 -3.43 -15.96
CA GLY A 47 20.09 -2.19 -16.46
C GLY A 47 20.35 -0.97 -15.55
N ARG A 48 19.70 0.15 -15.88
CA ARG A 48 19.76 1.38 -15.09
C ARG A 48 19.37 1.12 -13.63
N ASN A 49 20.25 1.49 -12.71
CA ASN A 49 20.15 1.19 -11.28
C ASN A 49 20.20 2.45 -10.39
N ASP A 50 19.44 3.47 -10.77
CA ASP A 50 19.46 4.74 -10.04
C ASP A 50 18.61 4.67 -8.76
N TYR A 51 17.59 3.81 -8.74
CA TYR A 51 16.66 3.65 -7.63
C TYR A 51 16.53 2.19 -7.21
N PRO A 52 16.53 1.85 -5.91
CA PRO A 52 16.28 0.50 -5.43
C PRO A 52 14.90 -0.03 -5.86
N VAL A 53 14.78 -1.34 -6.09
CA VAL A 53 13.50 -2.01 -6.45
C VAL A 53 12.40 -1.69 -5.44
N ARG A 54 12.72 -1.79 -4.15
CA ARG A 54 11.78 -1.50 -3.05
C ARG A 54 11.29 -0.05 -3.05
N ALA A 55 12.16 0.90 -3.38
CA ALA A 55 11.77 2.31 -3.46
C ALA A 55 10.78 2.55 -4.61
N MET A 56 11.02 1.90 -5.76
CA MET A 56 10.10 1.95 -6.90
C MET A 56 8.76 1.27 -6.60
N TRP A 57 8.80 0.10 -5.94
CA TRP A 57 7.61 -0.62 -5.51
C TRP A 57 6.76 0.19 -4.52
N ASN A 58 7.40 0.78 -3.50
CA ASN A 58 6.74 1.65 -2.53
C ASN A 58 6.12 2.89 -3.20
N SER A 59 6.78 3.43 -4.23
CA SER A 59 6.25 4.56 -5.00
C SER A 59 5.01 4.18 -5.81
N LEU A 60 4.99 2.97 -6.40
CA LEU A 60 3.82 2.44 -7.10
C LEU A 60 2.64 2.24 -6.14
N LEU A 61 2.89 1.61 -4.98
CA LEU A 61 1.88 1.41 -3.94
C LEU A 61 1.32 2.75 -3.44
N ALA A 62 2.19 3.75 -3.25
CA ALA A 62 1.77 5.09 -2.85
C ALA A 62 0.83 5.71 -3.88
N GLY A 63 1.13 5.59 -5.18
CA GLY A 63 0.25 6.08 -6.26
C GLY A 63 -1.17 5.48 -6.20
N VAL A 64 -1.26 4.17 -5.94
CA VAL A 64 -2.55 3.47 -5.78
C VAL A 64 -3.28 3.92 -4.51
N VAL A 65 -2.59 3.97 -3.36
CA VAL A 65 -3.20 4.31 -2.07
C VAL A 65 -3.65 5.76 -1.98
N PHE A 66 -2.88 6.67 -2.59
CA PHE A 66 -3.21 8.08 -2.69
C PHE A 66 -4.25 8.37 -3.77
N GLN A 67 -4.67 7.34 -4.52
CA GLN A 67 -5.64 7.44 -5.60
C GLN A 67 -5.27 8.52 -6.63
N HIS A 68 -3.97 8.70 -6.88
CA HIS A 68 -3.53 9.66 -7.88
C HIS A 68 -3.95 9.15 -9.27
N PRO A 69 -4.83 9.88 -9.99
CA PRO A 69 -5.40 9.40 -11.25
C PRO A 69 -4.35 9.35 -12.37
N SER A 70 -3.25 10.07 -12.20
CA SER A 70 -2.15 10.14 -13.14
C SER A 70 -0.85 10.46 -12.40
N VAL A 71 0.29 10.27 -13.08
CA VAL A 71 1.62 10.67 -12.58
C VAL A 71 1.86 12.18 -12.78
N ALA A 72 1.05 12.82 -13.63
CA ALA A 72 1.09 14.25 -13.94
C ALA A 72 0.22 15.08 -12.99
#